data_AF-A0A8S2Y1C3-F1
#
_entry.id   AF-A0A8S2Y1C3-F1
#
_cell.length_a   1.000
_cell.length_b   1.000
_cell.length_c   1.000
_cell.angle_alpha   90.00
_cell.angle_beta   90.00
_cell.angle_gamma   90.00
#
_symmetry.space_group_name_H-M   'P 1'
#
loop_
_entity.id
_entity.type
_entity.pdbx_description
1 polymer ?
#
loop_
_entity_poly.entity_id
_entity_poly.type
_entity_poly.pdbx_seq_one_letter_code
_entity_poly.pdbx_strand_id
1 'polypeptide(L)'
;MQIVAAAKAGGFKGVVVVAKHHDGFCLWPTKTTEHNISQSPYKNGKGDIMREYREACDKLGMQLGVYCSPWDRNNANYGTDEYIKIYRAQLKEL
;
A
#
# COMPACT_ATOMS: atom_id res chain seq x y z
N MET A 1 11.52 -9.08 2.43
CA MET A 1 12.74 -9.17 3.28
C MET A 1 13.90 -8.34 2.76
N GLN A 2 14.43 -8.59 1.56
CA GLN A 2 15.69 -7.98 1.08
C GLN A 2 15.71 -6.44 1.20
N ILE A 3 14.64 -5.76 0.81
CA ILE A 3 14.55 -4.29 0.82
C ILE A 3 14.66 -3.74 2.26
N VAL A 4 13.89 -4.26 3.20
CA VAL A 4 13.90 -3.81 4.61
C VAL A 4 15.24 -4.14 5.28
N ALA A 5 15.84 -5.29 4.95
CA ALA A 5 17.16 -5.68 5.46
C ALA A 5 18.25 -4.72 4.96
N ALA A 6 18.23 -4.36 3.67
CA ALA A 6 19.16 -3.39 3.10
C ALA A 6 18.98 -2.00 3.75
N ALA A 7 17.74 -1.54 3.96
CA ALA A 7 17.47 -0.30 4.67
C ALA A 7 18.03 -0.33 6.11
N LYS A 8 17.81 -1.42 6.84
CA LYS A 8 18.39 -1.59 8.19
C LYS A 8 19.93 -1.55 8.17
N ALA A 9 20.56 -2.26 7.22
CA ALA A 9 22.01 -2.25 7.07
C ALA A 9 22.56 -0.86 6.72
N GLY A 10 21.77 -0.05 6.01
CA GLY A 10 22.06 1.36 5.74
C GLY A 10 21.82 2.32 6.91
N GLY A 11 21.45 1.82 8.09
CA GLY A 11 21.23 2.65 9.29
C GLY A 11 19.87 3.34 9.36
N PHE A 12 18.93 3.02 8.46
CA PHE A 12 17.57 3.52 8.55
C PHE A 12 16.85 2.91 9.76
N LYS A 13 15.84 3.63 10.27
CA LYS A 13 14.97 3.18 11.39
C LYS A 13 13.61 2.67 10.92
N GLY A 14 13.29 2.87 9.65
CA GLY A 14 12.02 2.46 9.04
C GLY A 14 12.02 2.68 7.53
N VAL A 15 10.93 2.28 6.90
CA VAL A 15 10.66 2.49 5.47
C VAL A 15 9.28 3.10 5.28
N VAL A 16 9.11 3.95 4.27
CA VAL A 16 7.79 4.43 3.83
C VAL A 16 7.48 3.78 2.49
N VAL A 17 6.38 3.03 2.42
CA VAL A 17 6.00 2.28 1.23
C VAL A 17 4.84 2.96 0.53
N VAL A 18 4.97 3.11 -0.78
CA VAL A 18 3.90 3.61 -1.66
C VAL A 18 2.84 2.51 -1.79
N ALA A 19 1.81 2.55 -0.93
CA ALA A 19 0.69 1.60 -0.98
C ALA A 19 -0.23 1.90 -2.16
N LYS A 20 -0.44 3.19 -2.46
CA LYS A 20 -1.17 3.69 -3.63
C LYS A 20 -0.53 4.98 -4.13
N HIS A 21 -0.21 5.05 -5.41
CA HIS A 21 0.30 6.26 -6.04
C HIS A 21 -0.80 7.02 -6.81
N HIS A 22 -0.45 8.08 -7.55
CA HIS A 22 -1.42 8.93 -8.24
C HIS A 22 -2.23 8.20 -9.31
N ASP A 23 -1.69 7.15 -9.90
CA ASP A 23 -2.39 6.27 -10.84
C ASP A 23 -3.55 5.49 -10.21
N GLY A 24 -3.56 5.33 -8.88
CA GLY A 24 -4.66 4.72 -8.13
C GLY A 24 -4.53 3.22 -7.89
N PHE A 25 -3.50 2.54 -8.43
CA PHE A 25 -3.34 1.10 -8.20
C PHE A 25 -2.94 0.80 -6.76
N CYS A 26 -3.72 -0.04 -6.08
CA CYS A 26 -3.50 -0.39 -4.67
C CYS A 26 -2.66 -1.67 -4.52
N LEU A 27 -1.57 -1.61 -3.75
CA LEU A 27 -0.64 -2.74 -3.53
C LEU A 27 -1.10 -3.77 -2.47
N TRP A 28 -2.30 -3.60 -1.93
CA TRP A 28 -2.96 -4.53 -1.02
C TRP A 28 -4.35 -4.90 -1.58
N PRO A 29 -4.93 -6.05 -1.21
CA PRO A 29 -6.23 -6.50 -1.71
C PRO A 29 -7.38 -5.72 -1.04
N THR A 30 -7.46 -4.42 -1.29
CA THR A 30 -8.52 -3.53 -0.77
C THR A 30 -9.90 -3.97 -1.22
N LYS A 31 -10.92 -3.73 -0.39
CA LYS A 31 -12.33 -3.96 -0.76
C LYS A 31 -12.97 -2.78 -1.49
N THR A 32 -12.23 -1.70 -1.69
CA THR A 32 -12.77 -0.40 -2.13
C THR A 32 -12.73 -0.15 -3.64
N THR A 33 -11.93 -0.92 -4.38
CA THR A 33 -11.80 -0.85 -5.85
C THR A 33 -11.24 -2.16 -6.39
N GLU A 34 -11.60 -2.53 -7.61
CA GLU A 34 -10.96 -3.65 -8.33
C GLU A 34 -9.56 -3.29 -8.84
N HIS A 35 -9.19 -2.00 -8.90
CA HIS A 35 -7.87 -1.56 -9.37
C HIS A 35 -6.78 -1.77 -8.29
N ASN A 36 -6.51 -3.03 -7.96
CA ASN A 36 -5.59 -3.44 -6.91
C ASN A 36 -4.85 -4.74 -7.24
N ILE A 37 -3.90 -5.12 -6.38
CA ILE A 37 -3.00 -6.26 -6.55
C ILE A 37 -3.71 -7.60 -6.79
N SER A 38 -4.95 -7.78 -6.33
CA SER A 38 -5.74 -9.01 -6.56
C SER A 38 -6.08 -9.23 -8.03
N GLN A 39 -6.11 -8.17 -8.85
CA GLN A 39 -6.32 -8.24 -10.30
C GLN A 39 -5.00 -8.37 -11.08
N SER A 40 -3.87 -8.54 -10.39
CA SER A 40 -2.57 -8.76 -11.04
C SER A 40 -2.16 -10.24 -11.00
N PRO A 41 -1.29 -10.70 -11.91
CA PRO A 41 -0.78 -12.08 -11.87
C PRO A 41 0.14 -12.34 -10.67
N TYR A 42 0.54 -11.30 -9.93
CA TYR A 42 1.43 -11.43 -8.79
C TYR A 42 0.86 -12.39 -7.74
N LYS A 43 1.60 -13.47 -7.45
CA LYS A 43 1.17 -14.55 -6.55
C LYS A 43 -0.25 -15.06 -6.88
N ASN A 44 -0.60 -15.14 -8.16
CA ASN A 44 -1.91 -15.59 -8.65
C ASN A 44 -3.08 -14.79 -8.05
N GLY A 45 -2.93 -13.47 -7.95
CA GLY A 45 -3.95 -12.56 -7.38
C GLY A 45 -4.10 -12.65 -5.85
N LYS A 46 -3.23 -13.39 -5.17
CA LYS A 46 -3.25 -13.57 -3.70
C LYS A 46 -2.15 -12.80 -2.97
N GLY A 47 -1.45 -11.93 -3.68
CA GLY A 47 -0.39 -11.11 -3.10
C GLY A 47 -0.92 -9.99 -2.23
N ASP A 48 -0.12 -9.58 -1.25
CA ASP A 48 -0.33 -8.39 -0.44
C ASP A 48 1.05 -7.82 -0.08
N ILE A 49 1.48 -6.82 -0.85
CA ILE A 49 2.82 -6.25 -0.68
C ILE A 49 2.91 -5.49 0.65
N MET A 50 1.83 -4.83 1.09
CA MET A 50 1.82 -4.09 2.35
C MET A 50 2.00 -5.03 3.55
N ARG A 51 1.33 -6.18 3.55
CA ARG A 51 1.55 -7.23 4.54
C ARG A 51 2.98 -7.76 4.50
N GLU A 52 3.55 -8.01 3.32
CA GLU A 52 4.93 -8.49 3.20
C GLU A 52 5.96 -7.49 3.76
N TYR A 53 5.73 -6.18 3.59
CA TYR A 53 6.55 -5.14 4.20
C TYR A 53 6.35 -5.07 5.72
N ARG A 54 5.11 -5.18 6.22
CA ARG A 54 4.82 -5.24 7.66
C ARG A 54 5.56 -6.38 8.33
N GLU A 55 5.42 -7.60 7.78
CA GLU A 55 6.09 -8.80 8.30
C GLU A 55 7.62 -8.66 8.27
N ALA A 56 8.18 -8.05 7.22
CA ALA A 56 9.62 -7.80 7.14
C ALA A 56 10.10 -6.75 8.15
N CYS A 57 9.31 -5.69 8.36
CA CYS A 57 9.60 -4.67 9.35
C CYS A 57 9.54 -5.23 10.78
N ASP A 58 8.53 -6.04 11.10
CA ASP A 58 8.41 -6.71 12.41
C ASP A 58 9.60 -7.61 12.71
N LYS A 59 9.98 -8.46 11.74
CA LYS A 59 11.13 -9.37 11.88
C LYS A 59 12.46 -8.65 12.10
N LEU A 60 12.58 -7.43 11.59
CA LEU A 60 13.83 -6.66 11.63
C LEU A 60 13.82 -5.53 12.67
N GLY A 61 12.71 -5.32 13.39
CA GLY A 61 12.57 -4.21 14.34
C GLY A 61 12.60 -2.84 13.67
N MET A 62 12.02 -2.72 12.47
CA MET A 62 11.96 -1.49 11.68
C MET A 62 10.54 -0.88 11.74
N GLN A 63 10.44 0.44 11.63
CA GLN A 63 9.15 1.12 11.49
C GLN A 63 8.62 1.02 10.05
N LEU A 64 7.31 0.89 9.91
CA LEU A 64 6.62 0.95 8.61
C LEU A 64 5.77 2.22 8.57
N GLY A 65 6.04 3.08 7.61
CA GLY A 65 5.16 4.16 7.18
C GLY A 65 4.50 3.84 5.86
N VAL A 66 3.38 4.50 5.58
CA VAL A 66 2.59 4.29 4.37
C VAL A 66 2.39 5.61 3.64
N TYR A 67 2.65 5.60 2.34
CA TYR A 67 2.20 6.64 1.43
C TYR A 67 0.96 6.13 0.70
N CYS A 68 -0.14 6.86 0.86
CA CYS A 68 -1.37 6.66 0.10
C CYS A 68 -1.73 8.00 -0.55
N SER A 69 -1.70 8.05 -1.88
CA SER A 69 -1.97 9.28 -2.60
C SER A 69 -3.42 9.74 -2.39
N PRO A 70 -3.66 10.98 -1.95
CA PRO A 70 -5.00 11.58 -1.98
C PRO A 70 -5.51 11.77 -3.40
N TRP A 71 -4.62 12.11 -4.35
CA TRP A 71 -4.98 12.21 -5.76
C TRP A 71 -5.06 10.82 -6.38
N ASP A 72 -6.19 10.49 -6.99
CA ASP A 72 -6.44 9.19 -7.60
C ASP A 72 -6.98 9.39 -9.00
N ARG A 73 -6.16 8.99 -9.98
CA ARG A 73 -6.43 9.18 -11.41
C ARG A 73 -7.20 8.01 -12.02
N ASN A 74 -7.53 6.97 -11.23
CA ASN A 74 -8.31 5.83 -11.68
C ASN A 74 -9.76 5.89 -11.17
N ASN A 75 -9.97 6.35 -9.93
CA ASN A 75 -11.29 6.35 -9.33
C ASN A 75 -12.23 7.39 -9.99
N ALA A 76 -13.32 6.92 -10.60
CA ALA A 76 -14.30 7.78 -11.27
C ALA A 76 -14.99 8.79 -10.34
N ASN A 77 -14.99 8.56 -9.02
CA ASN A 77 -15.56 9.46 -8.04
C ASN A 77 -14.56 10.53 -7.54
N TYR A 78 -13.31 10.51 -8.00
CA TYR A 78 -12.30 11.48 -7.56
C TYR A 78 -12.79 12.92 -7.77
N GLY A 79 -12.64 13.75 -6.72
CA GLY A 79 -13.18 15.12 -6.67
C GLY A 79 -14.59 15.25 -6.08
N THR A 80 -15.20 14.15 -5.62
CA THR A 80 -16.52 14.14 -4.97
C THR A 80 -16.45 13.71 -3.49
N ASP A 81 -17.52 13.97 -2.73
CA ASP A 81 -17.67 13.51 -1.35
C ASP A 81 -17.63 11.99 -1.20
N GLU A 82 -18.03 11.25 -2.23
CA GLU A 82 -17.99 9.79 -2.21
C GLU A 82 -16.54 9.28 -2.20
N TYR A 83 -15.65 9.95 -2.94
CA TYR A 83 -14.23 9.61 -2.92
C TYR A 83 -13.61 9.80 -1.53
N ILE A 84 -14.06 10.79 -0.75
CA ILE A 84 -13.58 11.00 0.62
C ILE A 84 -13.89 9.78 1.50
N LYS A 85 -15.07 9.15 1.31
CA LYS A 85 -15.44 7.93 2.04
C LYS A 85 -14.56 6.75 1.64
N ILE A 86 -14.34 6.57 0.33
CA ILE A 86 -13.46 5.54 -0.23
C ILE A 86 -12.04 5.70 0.31
N TYR A 87 -11.46 6.91 0.22
CA TYR A 87 -10.11 7.20 0.68
C TYR A 87 -9.96 6.94 2.19
N ARG A 88 -10.93 7.37 3.01
CA ARG A 88 -10.94 7.08 4.45
C ARG A 88 -11.08 5.59 4.75
N ALA A 89 -11.81 4.82 3.94
CA ALA A 89 -11.89 3.37 4.08
C ALA A 89 -10.53 2.71 3.77
N GLN A 90 -9.86 3.14 2.70
CA GLN A 90 -8.49 2.68 2.37
C GLN A 90 -7.51 2.98 3.51
N LEU A 91 -7.56 4.18 4.10
CA LEU A 91 -6.72 4.53 5.25
C LEU A 91 -7.01 3.73 6.53
N LYS A 92 -8.21 3.14 6.66
CA LYS A 92 -8.55 2.26 7.80
C LYS A 92 -8.09 0.82 7.59
N GLU A 93 -7.96 0.39 6.33
CA GLU A 93 -7.45 -0.94 5.98
C GLU A 93 -5.92 -1.04 6.15
N LEU A 94 -5.21 0.06 5.89
CA LEU A 94 -3.75 0.21 5.99
C LEU A 94 -3.30 0.43 7.44
#